data_AF-A0A916GKU8-F1
#
_entry.id   AF-A0A916GKU8-F1
#
_cell.length_a   1.000
_cell.length_b   1.000
_cell.length_c   1.000
_cell.angle_alpha   90.00
_cell.angle_beta   90.00
_cell.angle_gamma   90.00
#
_symmetry.space_group_name_H-M   'P 1'
#
loop_
_entity.id
_entity.type
_entity.pdbx_description
1 polymer ?
#
loop_
_entity_poly.entity_id
_entity_poly.type
_entity_poly.pdbx_seq_one_letter_code
_entity_poly.pdbx_strand_id
1 'polypeptide(L)' 'KVLYGKPVRGIERSTFLIDAGGILRREWRGLKADGHAAEVLQAVIGL' A
#
# COMPACT_ATOMS: atom_id res chain seq x y z
N LYS A 1 -11.88 -13.00 -0.61
CA LYS A 1 -11.91 -13.49 0.79
C LYS A 1 -13.24 -14.18 1.01
N VAL A 2 -13.28 -15.36 1.65
CA VAL A 2 -14.56 -15.94 2.11
C VAL A 2 -14.72 -15.53 3.57
N LEU A 3 -15.69 -14.68 3.87
CA LEU A 3 -16.02 -14.30 5.24
C LEU A 3 -17.36 -14.93 5.58
N TYR A 4 -17.40 -15.66 6.69
CA TYR A 4 -18.63 -16.33 7.15
C TYR A 4 -19.28 -17.21 6.07
N GLY A 5 -18.46 -17.97 5.35
CA GLY A 5 -18.93 -18.89 4.31
C GLY A 5 -19.41 -18.23 3.01
N LYS A 6 -19.31 -16.90 2.87
CA LYS A 6 -19.72 -16.18 1.64
C LYS A 6 -18.53 -15.54 0.92
N PRO A 7 -18.45 -15.61 -0.41
CA PRO A 7 -17.44 -14.89 -1.17
C PRO A 7 -17.69 -13.39 -1.06
N VAL A 8 -16.66 -12.64 -0.63
CA VAL A 8 -16.74 -11.19 -0.47
C VAL A 8 -15.63 -10.52 -1.27
N ARG A 9 -16.01 -9.46 -1.98
CA ARG A 9 -15.07 -8.49 -2.57
C ARG A 9 -14.84 -7.38 -1.53
N GLY A 10 -13.58 -7.12 -1.24
CA GLY A 10 -13.16 -6.08 -0.32
C GLY A 10 -11.97 -5.34 -0.88
N ILE A 11 -11.73 -4.14 -0.36
CA ILE A 11 -10.56 -3.36 -0.71
C ILE A 11 -9.37 -3.88 0.09
N GLU A 12 -8.24 -4.07 -0.58
CA GLU A 12 -6.96 -4.34 0.05
C GLU A 12 -6.26 -3.02 0.38
N ARG A 13 -5.91 -2.82 1.65
CA ARG A 13 -5.16 -1.64 2.09
C ARG A 13 -3.82 -1.62 1.35
N SER A 14 -3.63 -0.55 0.58
CA SER A 14 -2.49 -0.40 -0.31
C SER A 14 -1.98 1.03 -0.29
N THR A 15 -0.73 1.24 -0.67
CA THR A 15 -0.10 2.55 -0.85
C THR A 15 0.80 2.52 -2.07
N PHE A 16 0.85 3.62 -2.80
CA PHE A 16 1.59 3.74 -4.04
C PHE A 16 2.44 5.00 -3.99
N LEU A 17 3.72 4.89 -4.35
CA LEU A 17 4.66 5.99 -4.45
C LEU A 17 4.88 6.29 -5.93
N ILE A 18 4.39 7.44 -6.36
CA ILE A 18 4.47 7.92 -7.74
C ILE A 18 5.35 9.17 -7.73
N ASP A 19 6.34 9.22 -8.63
CA ASP A 19 7.24 10.37 -8.72
C ASP A 19 6.65 11.54 -9.52
N ALA A 20 7.44 12.63 -9.64
CA ALA A 20 7.04 13.82 -10.39
C ALA A 20 6.83 13.57 -11.90
N GLY A 21 7.39 12.48 -12.45
CA GLY A 21 7.17 12.05 -13.83
C GLY A 21 5.93 11.18 -14.02
N GLY A 22 5.17 10.92 -12.96
CA GLY A 22 4.02 10.01 -12.99
C GLY A 22 4.42 8.52 -12.99
N ILE A 23 5.68 8.20 -12.68
CA ILE A 23 6.18 6.82 -12.67
C ILE A 23 5.93 6.20 -11.30
N LEU A 24 5.32 5.02 -11.27
CA LEU A 24 5.19 4.20 -10.07
C LEU A 24 6.58 3.70 -9.65
N ARG A 25 7.09 4.20 -8.52
CA ARG A 25 8.39 3.83 -7.97
C ARG A 25 8.30 2.69 -6.95
N ARG A 26 7.20 2.61 -6.21
CA ARG A 26 6.97 1.54 -5.21
C ARG A 26 5.49 1.36 -4.93
N GLU A 27 5.11 0.13 -4.58
CA GLU A 27 3.79 -0.20 -4.09
C GLU A 27 3.85 -1.07 -2.83
N TRP A 28 2.86 -0.90 -1.96
CA TRP A 28 2.62 -1.72 -0.79
C TRP A 28 1.19 -2.24 -0.85
N ARG A 29 0.98 -3.53 -0.63
CA ARG A 29 -0.32 -4.21 -0.67
C ARG A 29 -0.48 -5.08 0.56
N GLY A 30 -1.72 -5.25 1.03
CA GLY A 30 -2.01 -6.14 2.17
C GLY A 30 -1.37 -5.70 3.49
N LEU A 31 -1.07 -4.41 3.63
CA LEU A 31 -0.24 -3.88 4.72
C LEU A 31 -1.03 -3.61 6.01
N LYS A 32 -0.29 -3.48 7.12
CA LYS A 32 -0.78 -2.98 8.40
C LYS A 32 -0.47 -1.48 8.55
N ALA A 33 -1.32 -0.76 9.28
CA ALA A 33 -1.18 0.69 9.42
C ALA A 33 0.02 1.09 10.29
N ASP A 34 0.33 0.30 11.32
CA ASP A 34 1.34 0.64 12.31
C ASP A 34 2.73 0.75 11.67
N GLY A 35 3.37 1.91 11.83
CA GLY A 35 4.70 2.18 11.28
C GLY A 35 4.75 2.50 9.78
N HIS A 36 3.65 2.26 9.04
CA HIS A 36 3.63 2.37 7.57
C HIS A 36 3.98 3.78 7.07
N ALA A 37 3.52 4.83 7.74
CA ALA A 37 3.82 6.20 7.34
C ALA A 37 5.33 6.51 7.41
N ALA A 38 6.03 5.95 8.41
CA ALA A 38 7.48 6.12 8.53
C ALA A 38 8.22 5.34 7.44
N GLU A 39 7.77 4.13 7.11
CA GLU A 39 8.30 3.34 5.98
C GLU A 39 8.16 4.09 4.65
N VAL A 40 6.99 4.68 4.40
CA VAL A 40 6.73 5.49 3.20
C VAL A 40 7.66 6.71 3.18
N LEU A 41 7.82 7.42 4.29
CA LEU A 41 8.73 8.56 4.37
C LEU A 41 10.19 8.16 4.04
N GLN A 42 10.67 7.03 4.59
CA GLN A 42 11.99 6.51 4.29
C GLN A 42 12.14 6.16 2.80
N ALA A 43 11.11 5.57 2.20
CA ALA A 43 11.09 5.27 0.77
C ALA A 43 11.13 6.53 -0.10
N VAL A 44 10.51 7.63 0.34
CA VAL A 44 10.52 8.91 -0.36
C VAL A 44 11.88 9.60 -0.26
N ILE A 45 12.53 9.54 0.91
CA ILE A 45 13.84 10.17 1.14
C ILE A 45 14.97 9.43 0.39
N GLY A 46 14.85 8.11 0.23
CA GLY A 46 15.85 7.28 -0.45
C GLY A 46 15.71 7.18 -1.98
N LEU A 47 14.76 7.90 -2.59
CA LEU A 47 14.61 8.04 -4.04
C LEU A 47 15.46 9.19 -4.57
#